data_AF-A0AAQ3KZ49-F1
#
_entry.id   AF-A0AAQ3KZ49-F1
#
_cell.length_a   1.000
_cell.length_b   1.000
_cell.length_c   1.000
_cell.angle_alpha   90.00
_cell.angle_beta   90.00
_cell.angle_gamma   90.00
#
_symmetry.space_group_name_H-M   'P 1'
#
loop_
_entity.id
_entity.type
_entity.pdbx_description
1 polymer ?
#
loop_
_entity_poly.entity_id
_entity_poly.type
_entity_poly.pdbx_seq_one_letter_code
_entity_poly.pdbx_strand_id
1 'polypeptide(L)'
;MEESKLNKVLTELATTLQQAHDSLITTGLKFFCQTHVSTVFKFDNVTNNISETFNVYIIKARSKPIVDMLEEIRRMLMQRMNMKREMVSKWFGDICPNIRRKLEKSKEESRYCIVTPSGNFKFEVQYMDKIHVINLGNQTYTCRRWDLSGIPCNHAVSCINRMKEDPEKYISDYFKRDVYLKTYEFSLEPLTEKDTWPAVEGPHILPPDVKKIPGRPKEVRRRELHEDDSNTSRYSKHGSIIKCQIYFLEGHNISCPLRTQGASTHVEEMSGSGLPICSPREEWSGLIIRERDRRVRALQEDLDVTQASQNSPNVR
;
A
#
# COMPACT_ATOMS: atom_id res chain seq x y z
N MET A 1 -1.35 11.63 19.46
CA MET A 1 -1.40 11.15 20.86
C MET A 1 -0.92 12.30 21.73
N GLU A 2 -1.62 12.67 22.80
CA GLU A 2 -1.12 13.69 23.73
C GLU A 2 -0.02 13.11 24.62
N GLU A 3 0.93 13.93 25.03
CA GLU A 3 2.08 13.54 25.87
C GLU A 3 1.64 12.88 27.18
N SER A 4 0.52 13.33 27.76
CA SER A 4 -0.12 12.73 28.93
C SER A 4 -0.54 11.27 28.71
N LYS A 5 -1.01 10.92 27.51
CA LYS A 5 -1.37 9.53 27.16
C LYS A 5 -0.13 8.68 26.97
N LEU A 6 0.90 9.23 26.33
CA LEU A 6 2.17 8.53 26.17
C LEU A 6 2.77 8.17 27.54
N ASN A 7 2.81 9.12 28.48
CA ASN A 7 3.36 8.88 29.81
C ASN A 7 2.57 7.82 30.59
N LYS A 8 1.24 7.83 30.50
CA LYS A 8 0.39 6.76 31.08
C LYS A 8 0.74 5.39 30.51
N VAL A 9 0.81 5.28 29.18
CA VAL A 9 1.17 4.02 28.49
C VAL A 9 2.56 3.55 28.89
N LEU A 10 3.55 4.45 28.95
CA LEU A 10 4.91 4.09 29.37
C LEU A 10 4.96 3.60 30.81
N THR A 11 4.15 4.19 31.70
CA THR A 11 4.06 3.77 33.10
C THR A 11 3.41 2.39 33.23
N GLU A 12 2.31 2.16 32.51
CA GLU A 12 1.67 0.83 32.44
C GLU A 12 2.63 -0.23 31.87
N LEU A 13 3.41 0.13 30.83
CA LEU A 13 4.36 -0.78 30.21
C LEU A 13 5.55 -1.11 31.13
N ALA A 14 6.03 -0.14 31.91
CA ALA A 14 7.04 -0.38 32.94
C ALA A 14 6.53 -1.38 34.00
N THR A 15 5.27 -1.25 34.42
CA THR A 15 4.69 -2.17 35.42
C THR A 15 4.42 -3.58 34.89
N THR A 16 4.06 -3.72 33.61
CA THR A 16 3.66 -5.01 33.03
C THR A 16 4.84 -5.78 32.43
N LEU A 17 5.76 -5.08 31.76
CA LEU A 17 6.89 -5.69 31.05
C LEU A 17 8.08 -4.72 30.98
N GLN A 18 8.83 -4.62 32.08
CA GLN A 18 9.97 -3.72 32.23
C GLN A 18 10.99 -3.83 31.09
N GLN A 19 11.29 -5.04 30.60
CA GLN A 19 12.24 -5.23 29.49
C GLN A 19 11.79 -4.54 28.19
N ALA A 20 10.48 -4.55 27.91
CA ALA A 20 9.95 -3.86 26.74
C ALA A 20 10.01 -2.33 26.93
N HIS A 21 9.78 -1.85 28.16
CA HIS A 21 9.90 -0.44 28.48
C HIS A 21 11.33 0.05 28.24
N ASP A 22 12.32 -0.64 28.81
CA ASP A 22 13.72 -0.23 28.73
C ASP A 22 14.25 -0.29 27.29
N SER A 23 13.83 -1.31 26.52
CA SER A 23 14.13 -1.41 25.09
C SER A 23 13.54 -0.24 24.30
N LEU A 24 12.30 0.15 24.60
CA LEU A 24 11.60 1.23 23.90
C LEU A 24 12.21 2.60 24.21
N ILE A 25 12.60 2.85 25.47
CA ILE A 25 13.33 4.06 25.87
C ILE A 25 14.72 4.10 25.22
N THR A 26 15.45 2.98 25.22
CA THR A 26 16.80 2.88 24.63
C THR A 26 16.78 3.12 23.11
N THR A 27 15.79 2.54 22.41
CA THR A 27 15.64 2.73 20.96
C THR A 27 15.27 4.19 20.64
N GLY A 28 14.52 4.84 21.54
CA GLY A 28 14.22 6.26 21.51
C GLY A 28 12.81 6.57 20.99
N LEU A 29 12.05 7.34 21.78
CA LEU A 29 10.66 7.70 21.51
C LEU A 29 10.45 8.45 20.19
N LYS A 30 11.49 9.12 19.68
CA LYS A 30 11.47 9.87 18.41
C LYS A 30 11.12 9.02 17.19
N PHE A 31 11.30 7.70 17.25
CA PHE A 31 11.03 6.80 16.13
C PHE A 31 9.62 6.20 16.16
N PHE A 32 8.97 6.17 17.32
CA PHE A 32 7.71 5.44 17.51
C PHE A 32 6.56 6.33 17.98
N CYS A 33 6.86 7.46 18.61
CA CYS A 33 5.86 8.35 19.21
C CYS A 33 5.71 9.61 18.39
N GLN A 34 4.52 9.84 17.83
CA GLN A 34 4.19 11.06 17.07
C GLN A 34 4.49 12.37 17.83
N THR A 35 4.50 12.35 19.17
CA THR A 35 4.88 13.48 20.04
C THR A 35 6.37 13.79 20.02
N HIS A 36 7.24 12.85 19.64
CA HIS A 36 8.69 13.07 19.60
C HIS A 36 9.27 12.95 18.19
N VAL A 37 8.44 12.57 17.21
CA VAL A 37 8.83 12.60 15.78
C VAL A 37 9.15 14.05 15.38
N SER A 38 10.29 14.19 14.69
CA SER A 38 10.76 15.46 14.15
C SER A 38 9.75 16.03 13.14
N THR A 39 9.51 17.33 13.21
CA THR A 39 8.63 18.07 12.30
C THR A 39 9.38 18.72 11.13
N VAL A 40 10.71 18.51 11.05
CA VAL A 40 11.58 19.03 9.97
C VAL A 40 11.12 18.51 8.61
N PHE A 41 10.79 17.23 8.56
CA PHE A 41 10.31 16.58 7.36
C PHE A 41 8.81 16.35 7.45
N LYS A 42 8.09 16.60 6.36
CA LYS A 42 6.64 16.45 6.30
C LYS A 42 6.27 15.07 5.77
N PHE A 43 5.74 14.24 6.64
CA PHE A 43 5.34 12.87 6.29
C PHE A 43 3.96 12.57 6.84
N ASP A 44 3.08 12.16 5.94
CA ASP A 44 1.70 11.82 6.28
C ASP A 44 1.53 10.33 6.64
N ASN A 45 2.61 9.54 6.55
CA ASN A 45 2.60 8.11 6.88
C ASN A 45 3.79 7.75 7.77
N VAL A 46 3.53 7.44 9.04
CA VAL A 46 4.54 7.06 10.07
C VAL A 46 4.51 5.54 10.33
N THR A 47 4.07 4.75 9.35
CA THR A 47 3.92 3.29 9.50
C THR A 47 4.93 2.51 8.65
N ASN A 48 5.17 1.25 9.02
CA ASN A 48 6.04 0.32 8.27
C ASN A 48 5.49 -0.06 6.88
N ASN A 49 4.31 0.44 6.50
CA ASN A 49 3.64 0.12 5.24
C ASN A 49 4.52 0.36 3.99
N ILE A 50 5.50 1.28 4.05
CA ILE A 50 6.43 1.51 2.94
C ILE A 50 7.28 0.26 2.67
N SER A 51 7.84 -0.36 3.71
CA SER A 51 8.70 -1.54 3.54
C SER A 51 7.88 -2.76 3.11
N GLU A 52 6.67 -2.91 3.65
CA GLU A 52 5.75 -3.98 3.27
C GLU A 52 5.32 -3.86 1.81
N THR A 53 4.92 -2.66 1.39
CA THR A 53 4.55 -2.38 0.00
C THR A 53 5.73 -2.62 -0.94
N PHE A 54 6.93 -2.20 -0.57
CA PHE A 54 8.13 -2.43 -1.37
C PHE A 54 8.48 -3.92 -1.47
N ASN A 55 8.41 -4.67 -0.35
CA ASN A 55 8.67 -6.10 -0.34
C ASN A 55 7.69 -6.87 -1.23
N VAL A 56 6.40 -6.51 -1.20
CA VAL A 56 5.39 -7.08 -2.10
C VAL A 56 5.68 -6.69 -3.55
N TYR A 57 6.12 -5.46 -3.80
CA TYR A 57 6.45 -4.97 -5.14
C TYR A 57 7.57 -5.79 -5.80
N ILE A 58 8.62 -6.15 -5.05
CA ILE A 58 9.79 -6.87 -5.60
C ILE A 58 9.72 -8.40 -5.45
N ILE A 59 8.64 -8.96 -4.90
CA ILE A 59 8.59 -10.38 -4.52
C ILE A 59 8.87 -11.34 -5.69
N LYS A 60 8.37 -11.01 -6.89
CA LYS A 60 8.60 -11.81 -8.11
C LYS A 60 10.01 -11.66 -8.65
N ALA A 61 10.61 -10.48 -8.52
CA ALA A 61 11.99 -10.28 -8.93
C ALA A 61 12.95 -11.07 -8.03
N ARG A 62 12.65 -11.14 -6.74
CA ARG A 62 13.45 -11.86 -5.75
C ARG A 62 13.52 -13.37 -5.94
N SER A 63 12.64 -13.97 -6.73
CA SER A 63 12.71 -15.40 -7.04
C SER A 63 13.61 -15.72 -8.24
N LYS A 64 14.19 -14.70 -8.89
CA LYS A 64 15.06 -14.84 -10.06
C LYS A 64 16.55 -14.88 -9.68
N PRO A 65 17.44 -15.42 -10.55
CA PRO A 65 18.89 -15.29 -10.39
C PRO A 65 19.30 -13.83 -10.20
N ILE A 66 20.41 -13.58 -9.49
CA ILE A 66 20.82 -12.23 -9.05
C ILE A 66 20.83 -11.19 -10.18
N VAL A 67 21.38 -11.54 -11.34
CA VAL A 67 21.45 -10.64 -12.51
C VAL A 67 20.05 -10.31 -13.03
N ASP A 68 19.18 -11.32 -13.16
CA ASP A 68 17.82 -11.14 -13.67
C ASP A 68 16.91 -10.43 -12.66
N MET A 69 17.13 -10.66 -11.36
CA MET A 69 16.48 -9.92 -10.27
C MET A 69 16.80 -8.43 -10.36
N LEU A 70 18.09 -8.08 -10.48
CA LEU A 70 18.52 -6.68 -10.58
C LEU A 70 17.99 -6.03 -11.86
N GLU A 71 18.04 -6.73 -12.99
CA GLU A 71 17.50 -6.25 -14.26
C GLU A 71 15.97 -6.06 -14.25
N GLU A 72 15.24 -6.92 -13.55
CA GLU A 72 13.80 -6.73 -13.37
C GLU A 72 13.49 -5.55 -12.45
N ILE A 73 14.17 -5.44 -11.30
CA ILE A 73 13.99 -4.29 -10.39
C ILE A 73 14.32 -2.98 -11.11
N ARG A 74 15.41 -2.93 -11.88
CA ARG A 74 15.78 -1.76 -12.69
C ARG A 74 14.65 -1.37 -13.65
N ARG A 75 14.13 -2.32 -14.43
CA ARG A 75 13.02 -2.09 -15.37
C ARG A 75 11.74 -1.65 -14.66
N MET A 76 11.42 -2.26 -13.52
CA MET A 76 10.27 -1.89 -12.70
C MET A 76 10.38 -0.44 -12.21
N LEU A 77 11.53 -0.03 -11.69
CA LEU A 77 11.79 1.34 -11.24
C LEU A 77 11.77 2.33 -12.40
N MET A 78 12.39 2.00 -13.53
CA MET A 78 12.40 2.81 -14.75
C MET A 78 10.97 3.08 -15.24
N GLN A 79 10.15 2.04 -15.38
CA GLN A 79 8.74 2.16 -15.76
C GLN A 79 7.95 2.98 -14.73
N ARG A 80 8.20 2.76 -13.43
CA ARG A 80 7.52 3.50 -12.36
C ARG A 80 7.85 4.99 -12.41
N MET A 81 9.12 5.36 -12.56
CA MET A 81 9.55 6.76 -12.67
C MET A 81 8.91 7.42 -13.90
N ASN A 82 8.92 6.75 -15.05
CA ASN A 82 8.28 7.27 -16.25
C ASN A 82 6.76 7.46 -16.04
N MET A 83 6.07 6.44 -15.52
CA MET A 83 4.65 6.54 -15.19
C MET A 83 4.37 7.69 -14.22
N LYS A 84 5.21 7.90 -13.20
CA LYS A 84 5.02 9.01 -12.25
C LYS A 84 5.15 10.37 -12.91
N ARG A 85 6.07 10.56 -13.86
CA ARG A 85 6.16 11.79 -14.65
C ARG A 85 4.96 11.99 -15.55
N GLU A 86 4.56 10.96 -16.29
CA GLU A 86 3.39 11.02 -17.18
C GLU A 86 2.10 11.33 -16.42
N MET A 87 1.96 10.84 -15.18
CA MET A 87 0.80 11.18 -14.36
C MET A 87 0.67 12.70 -14.15
N VAL A 88 1.78 13.44 -14.04
CA VAL A 88 1.77 14.89 -13.76
C VAL A 88 1.16 15.71 -14.90
N SER A 89 1.22 15.24 -16.15
CA SER A 89 0.56 15.94 -17.26
C SER A 89 -0.97 15.94 -17.14
N LYS A 90 -1.52 14.92 -16.45
CA LYS A 90 -2.95 14.75 -16.21
C LYS A 90 -3.43 15.44 -14.92
N TRP A 91 -2.52 16.05 -14.15
CA TRP A 91 -2.87 16.68 -12.88
C TRP A 91 -3.50 18.05 -13.10
N PHE A 92 -4.59 18.30 -12.39
CA PHE A 92 -5.21 19.61 -12.33
C PHE A 92 -4.63 20.43 -11.17
N GLY A 93 -4.17 21.65 -11.41
CA GLY A 93 -3.62 22.55 -10.40
C GLY A 93 -2.22 22.17 -9.88
N ASP A 94 -1.79 22.85 -8.81
CA ASP A 94 -0.40 22.80 -8.32
C ASP A 94 -0.15 21.79 -7.19
N ILE A 95 -1.19 21.13 -6.68
CA ILE A 95 -1.10 20.21 -5.53
C ILE A 95 -1.26 18.76 -6.01
N CYS A 96 -0.48 17.85 -5.42
CA CYS A 96 -0.61 16.41 -5.66
C CYS A 96 -2.06 15.92 -5.47
N PRO A 97 -2.66 15.14 -6.40
CA PRO A 97 -4.08 14.74 -6.34
C PRO A 97 -4.48 14.02 -5.05
N ASN A 98 -3.63 13.14 -4.53
CA ASN A 98 -3.87 12.45 -3.26
C ASN A 98 -3.93 13.41 -2.06
N ILE A 99 -3.13 14.48 -2.10
CA ILE A 99 -3.09 15.48 -1.03
C ILE A 99 -4.31 16.38 -1.11
N ARG A 100 -4.71 16.79 -2.33
CA ARG A 100 -5.99 17.50 -2.53
C ARG A 100 -7.15 16.69 -1.98
N ARG A 101 -7.27 15.40 -2.31
CA ARG A 101 -8.34 14.53 -1.79
C ARG A 101 -8.36 14.49 -0.25
N LYS A 102 -7.20 14.48 0.41
CA LYS A 102 -7.11 14.53 1.88
C LYS A 102 -7.51 15.90 2.44
N LEU A 103 -7.15 16.98 1.76
CA LEU A 103 -7.56 18.31 2.12
C LEU A 103 -9.07 18.49 1.97
N GLU A 104 -9.68 18.00 0.88
CA GLU A 104 -11.14 18.06 0.68
C GLU A 104 -11.89 17.32 1.79
N LYS A 105 -11.42 16.12 2.17
CA LYS A 105 -11.96 15.42 3.33
C LYS A 105 -11.82 16.25 4.63
N SER A 106 -10.69 16.91 4.82
CA SER A 106 -10.46 17.79 5.98
C SER A 106 -11.37 19.03 5.95
N LYS A 107 -11.66 19.59 4.76
CA LYS A 107 -12.64 20.68 4.56
C LYS A 107 -14.05 20.21 4.93
N GLU A 108 -14.45 19.01 4.54
CA GLU A 108 -15.73 18.42 4.94
C GLU A 108 -15.83 18.24 6.46
N GLU A 109 -14.82 17.62 7.08
CA GLU A 109 -14.76 17.41 8.54
C GLU A 109 -14.68 18.74 9.33
N SER A 110 -14.12 19.79 8.73
CA SER A 110 -14.00 21.11 9.38
C SER A 110 -15.35 21.74 9.72
N ARG A 111 -16.44 21.32 9.05
CA ARG A 111 -17.81 21.79 9.30
C ARG A 111 -18.31 21.44 10.69
N TYR A 112 -17.78 20.37 11.29
CA TYR A 112 -18.13 19.94 12.64
C TYR A 112 -17.24 20.57 13.73
N CYS A 113 -16.32 21.47 13.34
CA CYS A 113 -15.45 22.17 14.29
C CYS A 113 -16.10 23.50 14.72
N ILE A 114 -16.18 23.74 16.02
CA ILE A 114 -16.60 25.02 16.59
C ILE A 114 -15.35 25.82 16.92
N VAL A 115 -15.21 27.01 16.32
CA VAL A 115 -14.00 27.85 16.44
C VAL A 115 -14.29 29.08 17.27
N THR A 116 -13.59 29.23 18.39
CA THR A 116 -13.64 30.39 19.29
C THR A 116 -12.32 31.16 19.17
N PRO A 117 -12.33 32.39 18.59
CA PRO A 117 -11.12 33.19 18.48
C PRO A 117 -10.74 33.81 19.83
N SER A 118 -9.46 33.70 20.21
CA SER A 118 -8.91 34.36 21.41
C SER A 118 -8.19 35.68 21.07
N GLY A 119 -7.77 35.88 19.82
CA GLY A 119 -6.98 37.02 19.35
C GLY A 119 -5.56 36.62 18.94
N ASN A 120 -4.82 37.51 18.25
CA ASN A 120 -3.44 37.26 17.79
C ASN A 120 -3.25 35.94 17.00
N PHE A 121 -4.18 35.65 16.07
CA PHE A 121 -4.18 34.41 15.29
C PHE A 121 -4.24 33.11 16.13
N LYS A 122 -4.71 33.21 17.39
CA LYS A 122 -4.98 32.07 18.27
C LYS A 122 -6.47 31.74 18.31
N PHE A 123 -6.74 30.46 18.23
CA PHE A 123 -8.07 29.89 18.15
C PHE A 123 -8.17 28.69 19.07
N GLU A 124 -9.29 28.61 19.78
CA GLU A 124 -9.75 27.39 20.41
C GLU A 124 -10.71 26.69 19.45
N VAL A 125 -10.47 25.43 19.16
CA VAL A 125 -11.29 24.62 18.27
C VAL A 125 -11.82 23.42 19.03
N GLN A 126 -13.13 23.38 19.21
CA GLN A 126 -13.82 22.22 19.73
C GLN A 126 -14.22 21.31 18.56
N TYR A 127 -13.84 20.04 18.66
CA TYR A 127 -14.24 18.99 17.71
C TYR A 127 -14.59 17.74 18.52
N MET A 128 -15.85 17.33 18.43
CA MET A 128 -16.42 16.31 19.33
C MET A 128 -16.19 16.73 20.79
N ASP A 129 -15.75 15.81 21.66
CA ASP A 129 -15.48 16.06 23.08
C ASP A 129 -14.05 16.55 23.37
N LYS A 130 -13.35 17.10 22.37
CA LYS A 130 -11.95 17.55 22.52
C LYS A 130 -11.79 18.99 22.08
N ILE A 131 -10.93 19.68 22.82
CA ILE A 131 -10.54 21.06 22.55
C ILE A 131 -9.10 21.06 22.07
N HIS A 132 -8.86 21.76 20.97
CA HIS A 132 -7.55 21.96 20.37
C HIS A 132 -7.23 23.44 20.31
N VAL A 133 -5.99 23.81 20.65
CA VAL A 133 -5.51 25.19 20.54
C VAL A 133 -4.65 25.28 19.29
N ILE A 134 -4.98 26.23 18.44
CA ILE A 134 -4.28 26.50 17.18
C ILE A 134 -3.79 27.94 17.21
N ASN A 135 -2.50 28.11 16.98
CA ASN A 135 -1.89 29.42 16.77
C ASN A 135 -1.29 29.43 15.37
N LEU A 136 -1.95 30.13 14.45
CA LEU A 136 -1.51 30.25 13.06
C LEU A 136 -0.28 31.15 12.93
N GLY A 137 -0.15 32.18 13.76
CA GLY A 137 0.97 33.13 13.71
C GLY A 137 2.31 32.50 14.05
N ASN A 138 2.35 31.65 15.10
CA ASN A 138 3.56 30.94 15.50
C ASN A 138 3.66 29.53 14.88
N GLN A 139 2.70 29.13 14.05
CA GLN A 139 2.59 27.78 13.50
C GLN A 139 2.66 26.67 14.56
N THR A 140 1.95 26.84 15.68
CA THR A 140 1.91 25.85 16.76
C THR A 140 0.50 25.28 16.92
N TYR A 141 0.37 23.95 16.90
CA TYR A 141 -0.93 23.27 16.93
C TYR A 141 -0.93 22.13 17.94
N THR A 142 -1.94 22.07 18.84
CA THR A 142 -2.00 20.97 19.83
C THR A 142 -2.27 19.60 19.20
N CYS A 143 -2.97 19.56 18.05
CA CYS A 143 -3.25 18.30 17.37
C CYS A 143 -2.02 17.69 16.67
N ARG A 144 -0.98 18.48 16.39
CA ARG A 144 0.29 18.13 15.70
C ARG A 144 0.20 17.43 14.35
N ARG A 145 -1.00 17.10 13.87
CA ARG A 145 -1.22 16.45 12.58
C ARG A 145 -0.65 17.28 11.45
N TRP A 146 -0.94 18.59 11.46
CA TRP A 146 -0.44 19.50 10.43
C TRP A 146 1.08 19.70 10.54
N ASP A 147 1.64 19.80 11.75
CA ASP A 147 3.09 19.89 11.94
C ASP A 147 3.85 18.70 11.34
N LEU A 148 3.28 17.50 11.47
CA LEU A 148 3.88 16.26 10.99
C LEU A 148 3.62 16.02 9.51
N SER A 149 2.38 16.19 9.06
CA SER A 149 2.01 15.86 7.67
C SER A 149 2.34 16.98 6.70
N GLY A 150 2.40 18.24 7.15
CA GLY A 150 2.45 19.42 6.27
C GLY A 150 1.14 19.71 5.53
N ILE A 151 0.06 19.03 5.90
CA ILE A 151 -1.29 19.17 5.31
C ILE A 151 -2.23 19.71 6.41
N PRO A 152 -2.96 20.82 6.17
CA PRO A 152 -3.91 21.34 7.15
C PRO A 152 -4.93 20.28 7.58
N CYS A 153 -5.05 20.07 8.89
CA CYS A 153 -6.08 19.19 9.45
C CYS A 153 -7.44 19.90 9.51
N ASN A 154 -8.52 19.16 9.76
CA ASN A 154 -9.88 19.69 9.92
C ASN A 154 -9.96 20.89 10.90
N HIS A 155 -9.22 20.86 12.02
CA HIS A 155 -9.17 21.96 12.98
C HIS A 155 -8.45 23.21 12.43
N ALA A 156 -7.38 23.01 11.64
CA ALA A 156 -6.64 24.10 11.02
C ALA A 156 -7.48 24.74 9.91
N VAL A 157 -8.11 23.90 9.09
CA VAL A 157 -9.01 24.34 8.01
C VAL A 157 -10.16 25.18 8.56
N SER A 158 -10.76 24.82 9.70
CA SER A 158 -11.83 25.63 10.31
C SER A 158 -11.32 27.01 10.77
N CYS A 159 -10.11 27.11 11.32
CA CYS A 159 -9.48 28.39 11.67
C CYS A 159 -9.19 29.26 10.43
N ILE A 160 -8.62 28.65 9.37
CA ILE A 160 -8.30 29.34 8.11
C ILE A 160 -9.58 29.85 7.44
N ASN A 161 -10.64 29.02 7.41
CA ASN A 161 -11.95 29.42 6.90
C ASN A 161 -12.55 30.58 7.70
N ARG A 162 -12.36 30.61 9.02
CA ARG A 162 -12.80 31.72 9.89
C ARG A 162 -12.11 33.04 9.54
N MET A 163 -10.87 32.97 9.06
CA MET A 163 -10.09 34.10 8.54
C MET A 163 -10.43 34.45 7.08
N LYS A 164 -11.30 33.67 6.42
CA LYS A 164 -11.66 33.81 4.99
C LYS A 164 -10.46 33.62 4.06
N GLU A 165 -9.51 32.78 4.45
CA GLU A 165 -8.37 32.42 3.63
C GLU A 165 -8.55 31.05 2.98
N ASP A 166 -7.71 30.75 1.99
CA ASP A 166 -7.75 29.48 1.26
C ASP A 166 -6.80 28.46 1.92
N PRO A 167 -7.32 27.30 2.41
CA PRO A 167 -6.50 26.25 3.00
C PRO A 167 -5.44 25.66 2.06
N GLU A 168 -5.61 25.75 0.74
CA GLU A 168 -4.62 25.23 -0.20
C GLU A 168 -3.26 25.97 -0.13
N LYS A 169 -3.29 27.25 0.24
CA LYS A 169 -2.07 28.08 0.42
C LYS A 169 -1.23 27.66 1.63
N TYR A 170 -1.82 26.88 2.53
CA TYR A 170 -1.22 26.44 3.78
C TYR A 170 -0.64 25.01 3.70
N ILE A 171 -0.71 24.39 2.51
CA ILE A 171 -0.07 23.10 2.25
C ILE A 171 1.44 23.32 2.10
N SER A 172 2.22 22.41 2.71
CA SER A 172 3.67 22.37 2.59
C SER A 172 4.14 22.24 1.14
N ASP A 173 5.20 22.98 0.79
CA ASP A 173 5.80 22.99 -0.55
C ASP A 173 6.24 21.60 -1.05
N TYR A 174 6.58 20.68 -0.14
CA TYR A 174 6.88 19.28 -0.46
C TYR A 174 5.80 18.56 -1.30
N PHE A 175 4.55 19.02 -1.27
CA PHE A 175 3.44 18.41 -2.01
C PHE A 175 3.05 19.16 -3.28
N LYS A 176 3.81 20.20 -3.65
CA LYS A 176 3.60 20.94 -4.89
C LYS A 176 4.08 20.16 -6.11
N ARG A 177 3.49 20.48 -7.25
CA ARG A 177 3.77 19.85 -8.55
C ARG A 177 5.25 19.94 -8.91
N ASP A 178 5.86 21.10 -8.70
CA ASP A 178 7.26 21.35 -9.06
C ASP A 178 8.23 20.47 -8.27
N VAL A 179 8.00 20.31 -6.96
CA VAL A 179 8.83 19.45 -6.10
C VAL A 179 8.62 17.97 -6.47
N TYR A 180 7.39 17.59 -6.81
CA TYR A 180 7.10 16.25 -7.31
C TYR A 180 7.85 15.96 -8.61
N LEU A 181 7.83 16.88 -9.57
CA LEU A 181 8.55 16.73 -10.84
C LEU A 181 10.05 16.59 -10.62
N LYS A 182 10.65 17.45 -9.77
CA LYS A 182 12.06 17.34 -9.38
C LYS A 182 12.40 15.97 -8.77
N THR A 183 11.50 15.41 -7.96
CA THR A 183 11.71 14.09 -7.35
C THR A 183 11.82 12.96 -8.38
N TYR A 184 11.15 13.10 -9.53
CA TYR A 184 11.16 12.09 -10.61
C TYR A 184 11.85 12.58 -11.89
N GLU A 185 12.62 13.66 -11.81
CA GLU A 185 13.30 14.29 -12.94
C GLU A 185 14.30 13.32 -13.58
N PHE A 186 15.13 12.69 -12.74
CA PHE A 186 16.13 11.74 -13.19
C PHE A 186 15.49 10.43 -13.65
N SER A 187 15.92 9.98 -14.84
CA SER A 187 15.52 8.69 -15.41
C SER A 187 16.63 7.68 -15.24
N LEU A 188 16.26 6.43 -14.96
CA LEU A 188 17.18 5.32 -15.16
C LEU A 188 17.35 5.09 -16.66
N GLU A 189 18.59 5.05 -17.11
CA GLU A 189 18.90 4.83 -18.52
C GLU A 189 18.59 3.38 -18.93
N PRO A 190 18.11 3.17 -20.17
CA PRO A 190 18.00 1.84 -20.74
C PRO A 190 19.39 1.22 -20.88
N LEU A 191 19.48 -0.09 -20.67
CA LEU A 191 20.69 -0.86 -20.93
C LEU A 191 20.53 -1.62 -22.24
N THR A 192 21.62 -1.73 -22.98
CA THR A 192 21.73 -2.56 -24.18
C THR A 192 21.77 -4.05 -23.81
N GLU A 193 21.86 -4.92 -24.80
CA GLU A 193 21.94 -6.37 -24.56
C GLU A 193 23.20 -6.75 -23.77
N LYS A 194 23.11 -7.81 -22.96
CA LYS A 194 24.19 -8.26 -22.06
C LYS A 194 25.52 -8.44 -22.78
N ASP A 195 25.48 -8.88 -24.04
CA ASP A 195 26.65 -9.17 -24.87
C ASP A 195 27.41 -7.91 -25.31
N THR A 196 26.77 -6.74 -25.20
CA THR A 196 27.36 -5.44 -25.59
C THR A 196 27.88 -4.64 -24.41
N TRP A 197 27.76 -5.17 -23.19
CA TRP A 197 28.18 -4.46 -21.98
C TRP A 197 29.71 -4.39 -21.90
N PRO A 198 30.28 -3.24 -21.49
CA PRO A 198 31.73 -3.12 -21.33
C PRO A 198 32.21 -4.08 -20.24
N ALA A 199 33.37 -4.70 -20.47
CA ALA A 199 34.03 -5.48 -19.43
C ALA A 199 34.39 -4.55 -18.26
N VAL A 200 33.98 -4.94 -17.05
CA VAL A 200 34.30 -4.18 -15.85
C VAL A 200 35.60 -4.73 -15.26
N GLU A 201 36.58 -3.85 -15.03
CA GLU A 201 37.75 -4.20 -14.22
C GLU A 201 37.32 -4.36 -12.76
N GLY A 202 37.25 -5.60 -12.30
CA GLY A 202 36.80 -5.93 -10.95
C GLY A 202 37.07 -7.37 -10.58
N PRO A 203 36.96 -7.73 -9.28
CA PRO A 203 37.15 -9.11 -8.84
C PRO A 203 36.12 -10.02 -9.52
N HIS A 204 36.59 -11.18 -9.99
CA HIS A 204 35.71 -12.18 -10.60
C HIS A 204 34.70 -12.69 -9.55
N ILE A 205 33.43 -12.37 -9.75
CA ILE A 205 32.36 -12.75 -8.83
C ILE A 205 32.03 -14.23 -9.07
N LEU A 206 32.39 -15.08 -8.11
CA LEU A 206 31.98 -16.48 -8.12
C LEU A 206 30.49 -16.60 -7.73
N PRO A 207 29.75 -17.57 -8.29
CA PRO A 207 28.39 -17.84 -7.85
C PRO A 207 28.37 -18.18 -6.34
N PRO A 208 27.30 -17.80 -5.61
CA PRO A 208 27.18 -18.18 -4.21
C PRO A 208 27.21 -19.70 -4.05
N ASP A 209 27.83 -20.19 -2.98
CA ASP A 209 27.79 -21.61 -2.63
C ASP A 209 26.34 -22.08 -2.46
N VAL A 210 25.90 -22.99 -3.33
CA VAL A 210 24.53 -23.50 -3.30
C VAL A 210 24.37 -24.46 -2.11
N LYS A 211 23.90 -23.94 -0.98
CA LYS A 211 23.45 -24.76 0.14
C LYS A 211 22.11 -25.41 -0.23
N LYS A 212 22.09 -26.73 -0.45
CA LYS A 212 20.85 -27.50 -0.66
C LYS A 212 20.05 -27.52 0.64
N ILE A 213 19.08 -26.62 0.76
CA ILE A 213 18.11 -26.65 1.85
C ILE A 213 17.06 -27.73 1.51
N PRO A 214 16.68 -28.62 2.43
CA PRO A 214 15.61 -29.58 2.18
C PRO A 214 14.28 -28.87 1.87
N GLY A 215 13.66 -29.21 0.73
CA GLY A 215 12.33 -28.73 0.33
C GLY A 215 12.33 -27.56 -0.66
N ARG A 216 11.13 -27.23 -1.18
CA ARG A 216 10.93 -26.11 -2.12
C ARG A 216 11.13 -24.77 -1.39
N PRO A 217 11.98 -23.86 -1.91
CA PRO A 217 12.07 -22.49 -1.39
C PRO A 217 10.69 -21.85 -1.36
N LYS A 218 10.29 -21.32 -0.20
CA LYS A 218 9.00 -20.64 -0.06
C LYS A 218 9.12 -19.21 -0.56
N GLU A 219 8.21 -18.79 -1.44
CA GLU A 219 8.15 -17.40 -1.92
C GLU A 219 7.65 -16.42 -0.86
N VAL A 220 6.91 -16.93 0.13
CA VAL A 220 6.29 -16.12 1.20
C VAL A 220 6.89 -16.52 2.55
N ARG A 221 7.11 -15.52 3.41
CA ARG A 221 7.54 -15.70 4.81
C ARG A 221 6.60 -16.67 5.53
N ARG A 222 7.16 -17.53 6.38
CA ARG A 222 6.35 -18.29 7.35
C ARG A 222 5.78 -17.30 8.36
N ARG A 223 4.46 -17.18 8.42
CA ARG A 223 3.78 -16.37 9.44
C ARG A 223 4.02 -16.96 10.83
N GLU A 224 4.08 -16.09 11.82
CA GLU A 224 4.18 -16.49 13.22
C GLU A 224 2.79 -16.86 13.76
N LEU A 225 2.75 -17.67 14.82
CA LEU A 225 1.49 -18.24 15.35
C LEU A 225 0.45 -17.18 15.76
N HIS A 226 0.88 -15.95 16.01
CA HIS A 226 0.05 -14.83 16.43
C HIS A 226 -0.36 -13.90 15.28
N GLU A 227 0.08 -14.17 14.05
CA GLU A 227 -0.33 -13.40 12.87
C GLU A 227 -1.63 -13.97 12.31
N ASP A 228 -2.73 -13.22 12.42
CA ASP A 228 -4.03 -13.63 11.92
C ASP A 228 -4.00 -13.89 10.40
N ASP A 229 -4.68 -14.96 9.97
CA ASP A 229 -4.90 -15.20 8.56
C ASP A 229 -6.08 -14.35 8.07
N SER A 230 -5.81 -13.35 7.23
CA SER A 230 -6.85 -12.53 6.59
C SER A 230 -7.76 -13.34 5.64
N ASN A 231 -7.56 -14.66 5.54
CA ASN A 231 -8.30 -15.60 4.72
C ASN A 231 -9.25 -16.46 5.57
N THR A 232 -10.09 -15.82 6.38
CA THR A 232 -11.16 -16.44 7.19
C THR A 232 -12.23 -17.17 6.36
N SER A 233 -12.19 -17.09 5.03
CA SER A 233 -13.17 -17.70 4.14
C SER A 233 -12.97 -19.20 3.88
N ARG A 234 -11.84 -19.81 4.30
CA ARG A 234 -11.63 -21.25 4.07
C ARG A 234 -11.75 -22.01 5.38
N TYR A 235 -12.88 -22.69 5.56
CA TYR A 235 -13.03 -23.70 6.59
C TYR A 235 -11.92 -24.76 6.45
N SER A 236 -11.28 -25.10 7.58
CA SER A 236 -10.36 -26.23 7.65
C SER A 236 -11.10 -27.50 7.22
N LYS A 237 -10.50 -28.31 6.33
CA LYS A 237 -11.07 -29.59 5.86
C LYS A 237 -11.06 -30.70 6.94
N HIS A 238 -11.04 -30.31 8.22
CA HIS A 238 -11.04 -31.23 9.32
C HIS A 238 -12.39 -31.97 9.36
N GLY A 239 -12.37 -33.31 9.21
CA GLY A 239 -13.57 -34.15 9.22
C GLY A 239 -14.28 -34.30 7.87
N SER A 240 -13.76 -33.74 6.77
CA SER A 240 -14.34 -33.95 5.44
C SER A 240 -14.00 -35.35 4.91
N ILE A 241 -15.03 -36.16 4.62
CA ILE A 241 -14.83 -37.49 4.06
C ILE A 241 -14.46 -37.39 2.58
N ILE A 242 -13.29 -37.90 2.21
CA ILE A 242 -12.79 -37.86 0.83
C ILE A 242 -13.41 -39.03 0.04
N LYS A 243 -14.28 -38.69 -0.91
CA LYS A 243 -14.86 -39.63 -1.88
C LYS A 243 -14.01 -39.71 -3.14
N CYS A 244 -13.97 -40.89 -3.75
CA CYS A 244 -13.37 -41.11 -5.06
C CYS A 244 -14.09 -40.24 -6.11
N GLN A 245 -13.36 -39.49 -6.94
CA GLN A 245 -14.01 -38.63 -7.94
C GLN A 245 -14.65 -39.37 -9.11
N ILE A 246 -14.35 -40.67 -9.24
CA ILE A 246 -14.82 -41.52 -10.34
C ILE A 246 -16.02 -42.35 -9.88
N TYR A 247 -15.90 -43.02 -8.74
CA TYR A 247 -16.94 -43.90 -8.19
C TYR A 247 -17.77 -43.27 -7.07
N PHE A 248 -17.38 -42.09 -6.57
CA PHE A 248 -18.04 -41.38 -5.46
C PHE A 248 -18.15 -42.16 -4.14
N LEU A 249 -17.37 -43.25 -3.98
CA LEU A 249 -17.29 -44.04 -2.74
C LEU A 249 -16.12 -43.58 -1.86
N GLU A 250 -16.23 -43.86 -0.57
CA GLU A 250 -15.27 -43.49 0.45
C GLU A 250 -14.10 -44.50 0.51
N GLY A 251 -12.93 -44.07 0.99
CA GLY A 251 -11.82 -44.97 1.32
C GLY A 251 -10.85 -45.37 0.21
N HIS A 252 -11.09 -45.02 -1.06
CA HIS A 252 -10.22 -45.49 -2.17
C HIS A 252 -9.81 -44.43 -3.21
N ASN A 253 -10.02 -43.13 -2.97
CA ASN A 253 -9.78 -42.08 -3.99
C ASN A 253 -8.37 -42.13 -4.64
N ILE A 254 -7.32 -42.41 -3.85
CA ILE A 254 -5.93 -42.51 -4.35
C ILE A 254 -5.66 -43.89 -4.97
N SER A 255 -6.25 -44.95 -4.42
CA SER A 255 -6.11 -46.35 -4.86
C SER A 255 -7.16 -46.77 -5.90
N CYS A 256 -7.82 -45.81 -6.53
CA CYS A 256 -8.89 -46.07 -7.50
C CYS A 256 -8.33 -46.84 -8.70
N PRO A 257 -8.87 -48.03 -9.05
CA PRO A 257 -8.34 -48.88 -10.11
C PRO A 257 -8.15 -48.16 -11.45
N LEU A 258 -9.14 -47.34 -11.84
CA LEU A 258 -9.12 -46.52 -13.06
C LEU A 258 -8.13 -45.34 -13.02
N ARG A 259 -7.60 -44.99 -11.83
CA ARG A 259 -6.58 -43.94 -11.67
C ARG A 259 -5.17 -44.51 -11.65
N THR A 260 -5.00 -45.73 -11.15
CA THR A 260 -3.73 -46.48 -11.13
C THR A 260 -3.40 -47.16 -12.46
N GLN A 261 -4.40 -47.48 -13.28
CA GLN A 261 -4.20 -47.92 -14.66
C GLN A 261 -4.03 -46.67 -15.52
N GLY A 262 -2.79 -46.20 -15.67
CA GLY A 262 -2.47 -45.02 -16.48
C GLY A 262 -3.14 -45.08 -17.85
N ALA A 263 -3.68 -43.94 -18.29
CA ALA A 263 -4.36 -43.79 -19.56
C ALA A 263 -3.53 -44.32 -20.74
N SER A 264 -3.85 -45.52 -21.22
CA SER A 264 -3.64 -45.92 -22.61
C SER A 264 -4.99 -45.87 -23.29
N THR A 265 -5.11 -44.93 -24.24
CA THR A 265 -6.24 -44.76 -25.14
C THR A 265 -6.58 -46.06 -25.87
N HIS A 266 -7.79 -46.56 -25.67
CA HIS A 266 -8.56 -47.20 -26.73
C HIS A 266 -10.02 -46.78 -26.57
N VAL A 267 -10.48 -45.95 -27.51
CA VAL A 267 -11.88 -45.57 -27.65
C VAL A 267 -12.50 -46.62 -28.56
N GLU A 268 -13.42 -47.43 -28.04
CA GLU A 268 -14.45 -48.06 -28.86
C GLU A 268 -15.75 -47.29 -28.58
N GLU A 269 -16.21 -46.56 -29.59
CA GLU A 269 -17.53 -45.94 -29.64
C GLU A 269 -18.58 -47.03 -29.79
N MET A 270 -19.59 -47.07 -28.92
CA MET A 270 -20.97 -47.42 -29.33
C MET A 270 -22.02 -46.63 -28.51
N SER A 271 -22.64 -45.68 -29.22
CA SER A 271 -24.05 -45.25 -29.19
C SER A 271 -24.81 -45.09 -27.87
N GLY A 272 -25.23 -43.84 -27.57
CA GLY A 272 -26.45 -43.60 -26.78
C GLY A 272 -26.51 -42.28 -25.99
N SER A 273 -26.97 -41.21 -26.65
CA SER A 273 -27.66 -40.02 -26.08
C SER A 273 -27.04 -39.23 -24.91
N GLY A 274 -26.42 -38.09 -25.25
CA GLY A 274 -26.74 -36.76 -24.69
C GLY A 274 -26.02 -36.26 -23.43
N LEU A 275 -25.01 -35.38 -23.60
CA LEU A 275 -24.72 -34.11 -22.88
C LEU A 275 -23.24 -33.65 -23.11
N PRO A 276 -22.88 -32.37 -22.87
CA PRO A 276 -22.07 -31.58 -23.80
C PRO A 276 -20.56 -31.75 -23.65
N ILE A 277 -19.90 -31.56 -24.79
CA ILE A 277 -18.46 -31.39 -24.95
C ILE A 277 -18.03 -30.09 -24.25
N CYS A 278 -17.02 -30.15 -23.39
CA CYS A 278 -16.32 -28.97 -22.91
C CYS A 278 -14.82 -29.10 -23.24
N SER A 279 -14.30 -28.10 -23.96
CA SER A 279 -12.96 -28.07 -24.55
C SER A 279 -11.85 -27.90 -23.51
N PRO A 280 -10.58 -28.17 -23.89
CA PRO A 280 -9.43 -28.01 -23.00
C PRO A 280 -9.21 -26.57 -22.52
N ARG A 281 -8.68 -26.51 -21.30
CA ARG A 281 -8.53 -25.34 -20.44
C ARG A 281 -7.31 -24.50 -20.81
N GLU A 282 -7.49 -23.52 -21.68
CA GLU A 282 -6.55 -22.41 -21.92
C GLU A 282 -7.11 -21.09 -21.35
N GLU A 283 -7.10 -20.91 -20.02
CA GLU A 283 -7.36 -19.59 -19.42
C GLU A 283 -6.58 -19.43 -18.10
N TRP A 284 -5.32 -19.02 -18.19
CA TRP A 284 -4.59 -18.45 -17.03
C TRP A 284 -3.82 -17.16 -17.37
N SER A 285 -3.54 -16.90 -18.65
CA SER A 285 -2.98 -15.63 -19.13
C SER A 285 -4.04 -14.50 -19.20
N GLY A 286 -5.30 -14.83 -19.51
CA GLY A 286 -6.39 -13.86 -19.61
C GLY A 286 -6.84 -13.25 -18.27
N LEU A 287 -6.72 -13.97 -17.15
CA LEU A 287 -7.17 -13.50 -15.83
C LEU A 287 -6.32 -12.36 -15.27
N ILE A 288 -5.01 -12.35 -15.56
CA ILE A 288 -4.10 -11.28 -15.12
C ILE A 288 -4.28 -10.02 -15.97
N ILE A 289 -4.56 -10.17 -17.26
CA ILE A 289 -4.89 -9.05 -18.17
C ILE A 289 -6.25 -8.47 -17.78
N ARG A 290 -7.26 -9.31 -17.54
CA ARG A 290 -8.61 -8.87 -17.10
C ARG A 290 -8.58 -8.13 -15.77
N GLU A 291 -7.75 -8.53 -14.79
CA GLU A 291 -7.66 -7.85 -13.49
C GLU A 291 -6.92 -6.50 -13.59
N ARG A 292 -5.89 -6.41 -14.44
CA ARG A 292 -5.22 -5.14 -14.75
C ARG A 292 -6.18 -4.17 -15.47
N ASP A 293 -6.93 -4.66 -16.45
CA ASP A 293 -7.90 -3.85 -17.20
C ASP A 293 -9.13 -3.46 -16.36
N ARG A 294 -9.46 -4.25 -15.33
CA ARG A 294 -10.51 -3.91 -14.35
C ARG A 294 -10.07 -2.79 -13.43
N ARG A 295 -8.80 -2.77 -13.00
CA ARG A 295 -8.23 -1.67 -12.19
C ARG A 295 -8.04 -0.39 -13.00
N VAL A 296 -7.65 -0.50 -14.28
CA VAL A 296 -7.56 0.66 -15.17
C VAL A 296 -8.95 1.23 -15.46
N ARG A 297 -9.97 0.39 -15.66
CA ARG A 297 -11.37 0.84 -15.81
C ARG A 297 -11.93 1.48 -14.55
N ALA A 298 -11.70 0.91 -13.36
CA ALA A 298 -12.13 1.53 -12.11
C ALA A 298 -11.49 2.91 -11.89
N LEU A 299 -10.20 3.06 -12.21
CA LEU A 299 -9.52 4.36 -12.13
C LEU A 299 -10.02 5.37 -13.18
N GLN A 300 -10.50 4.90 -14.33
CA GLN A 300 -11.08 5.75 -15.37
C GLN A 300 -12.51 6.18 -15.00
N GLU A 301 -13.33 5.26 -14.48
CA GLU A 301 -14.68 5.54 -13.97
C GLU A 301 -14.63 6.53 -12.79
N ASP A 302 -13.67 6.39 -11.88
CA ASP A 302 -13.45 7.36 -10.79
C ASP A 302 -13.07 8.76 -11.33
N LEU A 303 -12.31 8.81 -12.43
CA LEU A 303 -11.94 10.06 -13.10
C LEU A 303 -13.16 10.72 -13.76
N ASP A 304 -13.98 9.92 -14.44
CA ASP A 304 -15.15 10.38 -15.18
C ASP A 304 -16.26 10.84 -14.22
N VAL A 305 -16.45 10.17 -13.07
CA VAL A 305 -17.36 10.61 -12.00
C VAL A 305 -16.89 11.94 -11.39
N THR A 306 -15.59 12.12 -11.20
CA THR A 306 -15.02 13.37 -10.69
C THR A 306 -15.21 14.52 -11.69
N GLN A 307 -15.10 14.25 -13.00
CA GLN A 307 -15.35 15.24 -14.04
C GLN A 307 -16.85 15.57 -14.22
N ALA A 308 -17.74 14.57 -14.09
CA ALA A 308 -19.20 14.77 -14.15
C ALA A 308 -19.73 15.61 -12.98
N SER A 309 -19.15 15.42 -11.78
CA SER A 309 -19.44 16.25 -10.60
C SER A 309 -19.06 17.73 -10.78
N GLN A 310 -18.12 18.05 -11.67
CA GLN A 310 -17.64 19.42 -11.90
C GLN A 310 -18.33 20.11 -13.09
N ASN A 311 -18.98 19.35 -13.98
CA ASN A 311 -19.67 19.86 -15.17
C ASN A 311 -21.20 19.97 -15.01
N SER A 312 -21.75 19.75 -13.82
CA SER A 312 -23.18 20.00 -13.58
C SER A 312 -23.48 21.51 -13.70
N PRO A 313 -24.36 21.94 -14.62
CA PRO A 313 -24.73 23.34 -14.72
C PRO A 313 -25.47 23.74 -13.44
N ASN A 314 -25.04 24.85 -12.85
CA ASN A 314 -25.74 25.51 -11.75
C ASN A 314 -27.16 25.87 -12.22
N VAL A 315 -28.14 25.03 -11.86
CA VAL A 315 -29.56 25.36 -12.04
C VAL A 315 -29.89 26.41 -10.96
N ARG A 316 -30.06 27.66 -11.42
CA ARG A 316 -30.66 28.75 -10.64
C ARG A 316 -32.16 28.57 -10.53
#